data_AF-A0A517ZB36-F1
#
_entry.id   AF-A0A517ZB36-F1
#
_cell.length_a   1.000
_cell.length_b   1.000
_cell.length_c   1.000
_cell.angle_alpha   90.00
_cell.angle_beta   90.00
_cell.angle_gamma   90.00
#
_symmetry.space_group_name_H-M   'P 1'
#
loop_
_entity.id
_entity.type
_entity.pdbx_description
1 polymer ?
#
loop_
_entity_poly.entity_id
_entity_poly.type
_entity_poly.pdbx_seq_one_letter_code
_entity_poly.pdbx_strand_id
1 'polypeptide(L)'
;MSRVVTARTTEESLLASIVELCHAARVQEVSLNESSTFNEVVVQLVRETMREVARSIDAYSDGKKLLRASIAKVEQNILEEPRASVTEEELAGSLKTAAKLLERTARELSSLSTRLSESRRQRRVRERVTYSPDFGGGTEIHQIGLEGIPTALLARPSGRQSLKCDLTTLSETLGCEVEGDAFPYEIVLDEHLFVLDDDGSVFVLVEGLPEREVEVVTRLLQRIAGQLYP
;
A
#
# COMPACT_ATOMS: atom_id res chain seq x y z
N MET A 1 -8.74 -14.45 24.00
CA MET A 1 -9.50 -14.41 22.74
C MET A 1 -8.52 -13.97 21.66
N SER A 2 -8.18 -14.85 20.70
CA SER A 2 -7.23 -14.51 19.62
C SER A 2 -7.89 -13.52 18.65
N ARG A 3 -7.20 -12.41 18.37
CA ARG A 3 -7.64 -11.37 17.41
C ARG A 3 -6.98 -11.66 16.06
N VAL A 4 -7.55 -12.59 15.30
CA VAL A 4 -7.09 -12.89 13.94
C VAL A 4 -7.67 -11.86 12.98
N VAL A 5 -6.82 -10.99 12.43
CA VAL A 5 -7.22 -10.05 11.39
C VAL A 5 -6.97 -10.69 10.02
N THR A 6 -8.02 -10.86 9.23
CA THR A 6 -7.90 -11.22 7.80
C THR A 6 -8.32 -10.01 6.99
N ALA A 7 -7.35 -9.19 6.56
CA ALA A 7 -7.65 -8.07 5.67
C ALA A 7 -7.93 -8.61 4.26
N ARG A 8 -9.17 -8.47 3.76
CA ARG A 8 -9.38 -8.48 2.31
C ARG A 8 -8.63 -7.29 1.73
N THR A 9 -8.04 -7.46 0.56
CA THR A 9 -7.40 -6.31 -0.08
C THR A 9 -8.48 -5.29 -0.47
N THR A 10 -8.15 -4.00 -0.43
CA THR A 10 -9.06 -2.93 -0.87
C THR A 10 -9.54 -3.16 -2.31
N GLU A 11 -8.67 -3.72 -3.16
CA GLU A 11 -8.98 -4.10 -4.54
C GLU A 11 -10.07 -5.17 -4.63
N GLU A 12 -9.99 -6.25 -3.84
CA GLU A 12 -11.01 -7.31 -3.79
C GLU A 12 -12.38 -6.76 -3.34
N SER A 13 -12.37 -5.83 -2.39
CA SER A 13 -13.60 -5.21 -1.89
C SER A 13 -14.25 -4.30 -2.94
N LEU A 14 -13.45 -3.54 -3.68
CA LEU A 14 -13.91 -2.70 -4.78
C LEU A 14 -14.43 -3.53 -5.96
N LEU A 15 -13.76 -4.62 -6.34
CA LEU A 15 -14.24 -5.56 -7.36
C LEU A 15 -15.57 -6.19 -6.96
N ALA A 16 -15.73 -6.62 -5.70
CA ALA A 16 -17.01 -7.12 -5.21
C ALA A 16 -18.12 -6.06 -5.31
N SER A 17 -17.80 -4.80 -5.04
CA SER A 17 -18.75 -3.68 -5.14
C SER A 17 -19.18 -3.42 -6.59
N ILE A 18 -18.25 -3.56 -7.55
CA ILE A 18 -18.56 -3.49 -8.99
C ILE A 18 -19.56 -4.59 -9.36
N VAL A 19 -19.32 -5.83 -8.94
CA VAL A 19 -20.22 -6.96 -9.21
C VAL A 19 -21.63 -6.69 -8.68
N GLU A 20 -21.76 -6.18 -7.45
CA GLU A 20 -23.04 -5.85 -6.84
C GLU A 20 -23.77 -4.73 -7.61
N LEU A 21 -23.05 -3.68 -8.02
CA LEU A 21 -23.61 -2.58 -8.79
C LEU A 21 -24.08 -3.01 -10.18
N CYS A 22 -23.35 -3.91 -10.84
CA CYS A 22 -23.77 -4.49 -12.11
C CYS A 22 -25.03 -5.33 -11.98
N HIS A 23 -25.14 -6.12 -10.92
CA HIS A 23 -26.36 -6.87 -10.64
C HIS A 23 -27.54 -5.93 -10.36
N ALA A 24 -27.34 -4.89 -9.55
CA ALA A 24 -28.38 -3.91 -9.23
C ALA A 24 -28.86 -3.14 -10.47
N ALA A 25 -27.93 -2.70 -11.33
CA ALA A 25 -28.25 -1.99 -12.57
C ALA A 25 -29.11 -2.84 -13.52
N ARG A 26 -28.80 -4.15 -13.62
CA ARG A 26 -29.60 -5.10 -14.40
C ARG A 26 -31.00 -5.30 -13.84
N VAL A 27 -31.14 -5.43 -12.52
CA VAL A 27 -32.45 -5.58 -11.87
C VAL A 27 -33.31 -4.33 -12.03
N GLN A 28 -32.69 -3.15 -12.07
CA GLN A 28 -33.37 -1.87 -12.18
C GLN A 28 -33.50 -1.35 -13.62
N GLU A 29 -32.97 -2.08 -14.61
CA GLU A 29 -32.89 -1.67 -16.02
C GLU A 29 -32.22 -0.28 -16.22
N VAL A 30 -31.25 0.05 -15.36
CA VAL A 30 -30.50 1.30 -15.41
C VAL A 30 -29.19 1.10 -16.19
N SER A 31 -28.86 2.06 -17.05
CA SER A 31 -27.58 2.08 -17.75
C SER A 31 -26.41 2.29 -16.78
N LEU A 32 -25.45 1.38 -16.75
CA LEU A 32 -24.23 1.51 -15.94
C LEU A 32 -23.43 2.78 -16.27
N ASN A 33 -23.45 3.20 -17.53
CA ASN A 33 -22.79 4.42 -17.99
C ASN A 33 -23.33 5.69 -17.32
N GLU A 34 -24.59 5.67 -16.88
CA GLU A 34 -25.25 6.81 -16.21
C GLU A 34 -25.13 6.73 -14.67
N SER A 35 -24.67 5.60 -14.13
CA SER A 35 -24.48 5.42 -12.70
C SER A 35 -23.24 6.17 -12.21
N SER A 36 -23.45 7.26 -11.47
CA SER A 36 -22.37 8.00 -10.81
C SER A 36 -21.60 7.11 -9.83
N THR A 37 -22.31 6.26 -9.08
CA THR A 37 -21.71 5.34 -8.11
C THR A 37 -20.82 4.31 -8.80
N PHE A 38 -21.25 3.73 -9.92
CA PHE A 38 -20.40 2.81 -10.69
C PHE A 38 -19.12 3.49 -11.18
N ASN A 39 -19.26 4.70 -11.74
CA ASN A 39 -18.12 5.51 -12.17
C ASN A 39 -17.15 5.81 -11.02
N GLU A 40 -17.65 6.14 -9.84
CA GLU A 40 -16.83 6.40 -8.65
C GLU A 40 -16.05 5.17 -8.19
N VAL A 41 -16.70 4.00 -8.14
CA VAL A 41 -16.05 2.75 -7.75
C VAL A 41 -14.97 2.34 -8.76
N VAL A 42 -15.24 2.48 -10.07
CA VAL A 42 -14.23 2.24 -11.12
C VAL A 42 -13.04 3.19 -10.98
N VAL A 43 -13.28 4.48 -10.70
CA VAL A 43 -12.20 5.47 -10.46
C VAL A 43 -11.36 5.07 -9.24
N GLN A 44 -12.00 4.64 -8.15
CA GLN A 44 -11.30 4.18 -6.95
C GLN A 44 -10.48 2.92 -7.24
N LEU A 45 -11.04 1.95 -7.96
CA LEU A 45 -10.32 0.74 -8.35
C LEU A 45 -9.08 1.06 -9.19
N VAL A 46 -9.20 1.91 -10.22
CA VAL A 46 -8.05 2.37 -11.01
C VAL A 46 -7.00 3.05 -10.13
N ARG A 47 -7.42 3.84 -9.14
CA ARG A 47 -6.50 4.51 -8.20
C ARG A 47 -5.75 3.51 -7.32
N GLU A 48 -6.42 2.49 -6.80
CA GLU A 48 -5.76 1.44 -6.01
C GLU A 48 -4.81 0.62 -6.87
N THR A 49 -5.22 0.26 -8.08
CA THR A 49 -4.34 -0.42 -9.04
C THR A 49 -3.12 0.44 -9.40
N MET A 50 -3.27 1.76 -9.54
CA MET A 50 -2.13 2.67 -9.71
C MET A 50 -1.14 2.60 -8.54
N ARG A 51 -1.62 2.47 -7.30
CA ARG A 51 -0.74 2.31 -6.12
C ARG A 51 -0.03 0.97 -6.15
N GLU A 52 -0.73 -0.12 -6.44
CA GLU A 52 -0.12 -1.46 -6.52
C GLU A 52 0.95 -1.53 -7.63
N VAL A 53 0.64 -1.03 -8.82
CA VAL A 53 1.59 -1.00 -9.94
C VAL A 53 2.81 -0.14 -9.58
N ALA A 54 2.61 1.01 -8.93
CA ALA A 54 3.71 1.86 -8.46
C ALA A 54 4.56 1.22 -7.35
N ARG A 55 3.99 0.33 -6.52
CA ARG A 55 4.72 -0.43 -5.50
C ARG A 55 5.59 -1.53 -6.12
N SER A 56 5.11 -2.17 -7.18
CA SER A 56 5.77 -3.33 -7.79
C SER A 56 7.00 -3.01 -8.64
N ILE A 57 7.12 -1.76 -9.12
CA ILE A 57 8.15 -1.38 -10.09
C ILE A 57 8.72 -0.01 -9.71
N ASP A 58 10.01 0.02 -9.37
CA ASP A 58 10.80 1.26 -9.22
C ASP A 58 10.95 2.08 -10.52
N ALA A 59 10.33 1.65 -11.62
CA ALA A 59 10.62 2.12 -12.97
C ALA A 59 9.57 3.06 -13.59
N TYR A 60 8.48 3.39 -12.90
CA TYR A 60 7.54 4.39 -13.44
C TYR A 60 7.93 5.81 -13.06
N SER A 61 8.89 6.35 -13.82
CA SER A 61 9.14 7.80 -13.90
C SER A 61 8.03 8.56 -14.64
N ASP A 62 7.12 7.83 -15.29
CA ASP A 62 6.03 8.38 -16.09
C ASP A 62 4.66 7.90 -15.58
N GLY A 63 4.01 8.76 -14.81
CA GLY A 63 2.66 8.55 -14.30
C GLY A 63 1.60 8.40 -15.38
N LYS A 64 1.81 8.88 -16.62
CA LYS A 64 0.86 8.59 -17.73
C LYS A 64 0.92 7.12 -18.14
N LYS A 65 2.11 6.52 -18.15
CA LYS A 65 2.26 5.08 -18.41
C LYS A 65 1.66 4.27 -17.26
N LEU A 66 1.88 4.71 -16.01
CA LEU A 66 1.26 4.11 -14.83
C LEU A 66 -0.27 4.10 -14.94
N LEU A 67 -0.88 5.23 -15.26
CA LEU A 67 -2.33 5.35 -15.41
C LEU A 67 -2.86 4.43 -16.53
N ARG A 68 -2.21 4.40 -17.70
CA ARG A 68 -2.62 3.51 -18.80
C ARG A 68 -2.51 2.03 -18.42
N ALA A 69 -1.41 1.63 -17.80
CA ALA A 69 -1.22 0.25 -17.34
C ALA A 69 -2.28 -0.14 -16.30
N SER A 70 -2.61 0.79 -15.40
CA SER A 70 -3.63 0.56 -14.36
C SER A 70 -5.03 0.44 -14.95
N ILE A 71 -5.38 1.29 -15.92
CA ILE A 71 -6.66 1.19 -16.64
C ILE A 71 -6.77 -0.15 -17.37
N ALA A 72 -5.73 -0.56 -18.11
CA ALA A 72 -5.74 -1.83 -18.82
C ALA A 72 -5.88 -3.04 -17.86
N LYS A 73 -5.21 -2.98 -16.70
CA LYS A 73 -5.34 -4.02 -15.67
C LYS A 73 -6.76 -4.05 -15.06
N VAL A 74 -7.36 -2.90 -14.76
CA VAL A 74 -8.74 -2.83 -14.26
C VAL A 74 -9.75 -3.32 -15.29
N GLU A 75 -9.58 -2.92 -16.55
CA GLU A 75 -10.40 -3.39 -17.67
C GLU A 75 -10.37 -4.92 -17.77
N GLN A 76 -9.16 -5.50 -17.78
CA GLN A 76 -8.98 -6.94 -17.78
C GLN A 76 -9.65 -7.61 -16.57
N ASN A 77 -9.38 -7.11 -15.35
CA ASN A 77 -9.92 -7.70 -14.12
C ASN A 77 -11.46 -7.71 -14.08
N ILE A 78 -12.11 -6.64 -14.56
CA ILE A 78 -13.58 -6.55 -14.58
C ILE A 78 -14.17 -7.45 -15.66
N LEU A 79 -13.58 -7.51 -16.85
CA LEU A 79 -14.07 -8.33 -17.96
C LEU A 79 -13.86 -9.83 -17.71
N GLU A 80 -12.79 -10.20 -17.00
CA GLU A 80 -12.50 -11.58 -16.60
C GLU A 80 -13.35 -12.04 -15.39
N GLU A 81 -13.97 -11.13 -14.63
CA GLU A 81 -14.84 -11.45 -13.50
C GLU A 81 -16.23 -11.94 -13.99
N PRO A 82 -16.52 -13.25 -13.94
CA PRO A 82 -17.72 -13.80 -14.57
C PRO A 82 -19.02 -13.26 -13.95
N ARG A 83 -18.96 -12.82 -12.69
CA ARG A 83 -20.11 -12.30 -11.95
C ARG A 83 -20.42 -10.84 -12.28
N ALA A 84 -19.44 -10.07 -12.75
CA ALA A 84 -19.61 -8.65 -13.05
C ALA A 84 -20.55 -8.46 -14.24
N SER A 85 -20.49 -9.34 -15.24
CA SER A 85 -21.50 -9.35 -16.31
C SER A 85 -21.59 -7.96 -17.00
N VAL A 86 -20.43 -7.38 -17.32
CA VAL A 86 -20.27 -6.06 -17.97
C VAL A 86 -19.68 -6.26 -19.35
N THR A 87 -20.14 -5.48 -20.33
CA THR A 87 -19.56 -5.43 -21.68
C THR A 87 -18.45 -4.38 -21.78
N GLU A 88 -17.55 -4.55 -22.76
CA GLU A 88 -16.49 -3.56 -23.05
C GLU A 88 -17.07 -2.16 -23.30
N GLU A 89 -18.20 -2.06 -24.00
CA GLU A 89 -18.85 -0.77 -24.31
C GLU A 89 -19.41 -0.07 -23.06
N GLU A 90 -19.99 -0.83 -22.12
CA GLU A 90 -20.49 -0.32 -20.85
C GLU A 90 -19.35 0.15 -19.94
N LEU A 91 -18.19 -0.50 -20.01
CA LEU A 91 -17.03 -0.16 -19.18
C LEU A 91 -16.22 1.02 -19.75
N ALA A 92 -16.18 1.16 -21.09
CA ALA A 92 -15.38 2.17 -21.77
C ALA A 92 -15.71 3.61 -21.33
N GLY A 93 -16.98 3.90 -21.04
CA GLY A 93 -17.43 5.19 -20.53
C GLY A 93 -16.82 5.53 -19.17
N SER A 94 -16.89 4.58 -18.24
CA SER A 94 -16.33 4.71 -16.88
C SER A 94 -14.81 4.78 -16.88
N LEU A 95 -14.13 3.96 -17.69
CA LEU A 95 -12.67 4.01 -17.82
C LEU A 95 -12.18 5.33 -18.41
N LYS A 96 -12.90 5.89 -19.40
CA LYS A 96 -12.59 7.22 -19.94
C LYS A 96 -12.76 8.32 -18.89
N THR A 97 -13.77 8.20 -18.04
CA THR A 97 -13.98 9.11 -16.90
C THR A 97 -12.84 8.99 -15.89
N ALA A 98 -12.44 7.76 -15.53
CA ALA A 98 -11.29 7.51 -14.66
C ALA A 98 -10.00 8.09 -15.23
N ALA A 99 -9.74 7.89 -16.53
CA ALA A 99 -8.58 8.46 -17.21
C ALA A 99 -8.53 9.99 -17.09
N LYS A 100 -9.65 10.68 -17.31
CA LYS A 100 -9.74 12.15 -17.19
C LYS A 100 -9.51 12.63 -15.77
N LEU A 101 -10.17 12.01 -14.79
CA LEU A 101 -10.09 12.43 -13.39
C LEU A 101 -8.70 12.19 -12.79
N LEU A 102 -8.04 11.10 -13.18
CA LEU A 102 -6.73 10.72 -12.65
C LEU A 102 -5.57 11.28 -13.49
N GLU A 103 -5.82 11.95 -14.62
CA GLU A 103 -4.76 12.50 -15.47
C GLU A 103 -3.89 13.52 -14.71
N ARG A 104 -4.53 14.38 -13.91
CA ARG A 104 -3.80 15.37 -13.10
C ARG A 104 -2.89 14.66 -12.09
N THR A 105 -3.43 13.69 -11.35
CA THR A 105 -2.68 12.88 -10.39
C THR A 105 -1.50 12.17 -11.05
N ALA A 106 -1.70 11.59 -12.23
CA ALA A 106 -0.64 10.97 -13.01
C ALA A 106 0.49 11.96 -13.36
N ARG A 107 0.17 13.19 -13.76
CA ARG A 107 1.19 14.22 -14.05
C ARG A 107 1.94 14.66 -12.79
N GLU A 108 1.24 14.82 -11.67
CA GLU A 108 1.85 15.16 -10.38
C GLU A 108 2.82 14.07 -9.92
N LEU A 109 2.44 12.79 -10.06
CA LEU A 109 3.32 11.65 -9.78
C LEU A 109 4.59 11.67 -10.65
N SER A 110 4.47 11.95 -11.95
CA SER A 110 5.66 12.09 -12.82
C SER A 110 6.58 13.22 -12.32
N SER A 111 6.01 14.37 -11.96
CA SER A 111 6.78 15.51 -11.46
C SER A 111 7.52 15.17 -10.16
N LEU A 112 6.84 14.52 -9.23
CA LEU A 112 7.43 14.06 -7.97
C LEU A 112 8.52 13.02 -8.21
N SER A 113 8.30 12.06 -9.11
CA SER A 113 9.32 11.06 -9.46
C SER A 113 10.56 11.73 -10.03
N THR A 114 10.43 12.69 -10.95
CA THR A 114 11.57 13.42 -11.53
C THR A 114 12.34 14.17 -10.44
N ARG A 115 11.65 14.91 -9.56
CA ARG A 115 12.28 15.64 -8.46
C ARG A 115 12.99 14.71 -7.48
N LEU A 116 12.41 13.54 -7.21
CA LEU A 116 13.03 12.53 -6.35
C LEU A 116 14.28 11.95 -7.01
N SER A 117 14.23 11.61 -8.31
CA SER A 117 15.38 11.13 -9.08
C SER A 117 16.51 12.16 -9.12
N GLU A 118 16.20 13.44 -9.32
CA GLU A 118 17.17 14.53 -9.26
C GLU A 118 17.79 14.67 -7.86
N SER A 119 16.96 14.62 -6.82
CA SER A 119 17.42 14.71 -5.43
C SER A 119 18.34 13.55 -5.04
N ARG A 120 18.02 12.32 -5.50
CA ARG A 120 18.89 11.13 -5.35
C ARG A 120 20.21 11.29 -6.11
N ARG A 121 20.17 11.78 -7.36
CA ARG A 121 21.38 12.08 -8.16
C ARG A 121 22.30 13.08 -7.46
N GLN A 122 21.71 14.02 -6.73
CA GLN A 122 22.42 15.03 -5.94
C GLN A 122 22.79 14.55 -4.52
N ARG A 123 22.52 13.27 -4.18
CA ARG A 123 22.70 12.67 -2.85
C ARG A 123 22.02 13.42 -1.70
N ARG A 124 20.99 14.22 -1.99
CA ARG A 124 20.20 14.90 -0.95
C ARG A 124 19.32 13.93 -0.17
N VAL A 125 18.94 12.84 -0.82
CA VAL A 125 18.09 11.78 -0.28
C VAL A 125 18.85 10.47 -0.42
N ARG A 126 18.93 9.69 0.66
CA ARG A 126 19.64 8.40 0.68
C ARG A 126 18.99 7.42 -0.31
N GLU A 127 19.80 6.57 -0.93
CA GLU A 127 19.27 5.44 -1.68
C GLU A 127 18.56 4.47 -0.73
N ARG A 128 17.55 3.75 -1.25
CA ARG A 128 16.87 2.71 -0.48
C ARG A 128 17.90 1.65 -0.12
N VAL A 129 18.19 1.51 1.16
CA VAL A 129 18.97 0.40 1.68
C VAL A 129 17.97 -0.70 2.00
N THR A 130 18.02 -1.83 1.30
CA THR A 130 17.28 -3.02 1.70
C THR A 130 18.16 -3.79 2.66
N TYR A 131 17.83 -3.76 3.95
CA TYR A 131 18.42 -4.67 4.92
C TYR A 131 17.72 -6.02 4.76
N SER A 132 18.36 -6.97 4.08
CA SER A 132 17.98 -8.38 4.17
C SER A 132 18.63 -8.94 5.44
N PRO A 133 17.87 -9.33 6.48
CA PRO A 133 18.48 -9.91 7.65
C PRO A 133 18.71 -11.40 7.44
N ASP A 134 19.75 -11.90 8.11
CA ASP A 134 20.04 -13.31 8.38
C ASP A 134 18.94 -14.04 9.20
N PHE A 135 17.73 -13.46 9.30
CA PHE A 135 16.57 -13.94 10.04
C PHE A 135 15.34 -13.90 9.12
N GLY A 136 14.97 -15.05 8.55
CA GLY A 136 13.65 -15.29 7.93
C GLY A 136 13.28 -14.35 6.76
N GLY A 137 13.29 -14.88 5.53
CA GLY A 137 13.05 -14.08 4.33
C GLY A 137 11.66 -13.42 4.30
N GLY A 138 11.61 -12.10 4.30
CA GLY A 138 10.33 -11.40 4.15
C GLY A 138 10.27 -9.91 4.51
N THR A 139 11.38 -9.21 4.80
CA THR A 139 11.31 -7.81 5.29
C THR A 139 12.23 -6.87 4.54
N GLU A 140 11.73 -5.68 4.17
CA GLU A 140 12.51 -4.53 3.73
C GLU A 140 12.44 -3.42 4.79
N ILE A 141 13.60 -2.98 5.31
CA ILE A 141 13.67 -1.81 6.19
C ILE A 141 14.22 -0.64 5.42
N HIS A 142 13.50 0.48 5.42
CA HIS A 142 13.90 1.71 4.76
C HIS A 142 14.14 2.80 5.79
N GLN A 143 15.28 3.48 5.65
CA GLN A 143 15.50 4.74 6.35
C GLN A 143 14.85 5.88 5.57
N ILE A 144 14.11 6.71 6.29
CA ILE A 144 13.46 7.92 5.80
C ILE A 144 14.22 9.12 6.38
N GLY A 145 14.55 10.10 5.54
CA GLY A 145 15.27 11.31 5.94
C GLY A 145 16.27 11.77 4.89
N LEU A 146 17.09 12.74 5.28
CA LEU A 146 18.20 13.24 4.47
C LEU A 146 19.42 12.32 4.61
N GLU A 147 20.38 12.43 3.69
CA GLU A 147 21.65 11.72 3.83
C GLU A 147 22.35 12.14 5.13
N GLY A 148 22.72 11.15 5.96
CA GLY A 148 23.36 11.37 7.27
C GLY A 148 22.43 11.79 8.42
N ILE A 149 21.15 12.03 8.15
CA ILE A 149 20.17 12.45 9.18
C ILE A 149 18.92 11.55 9.07
N PRO A 150 18.91 10.38 9.73
CA PRO A 150 17.71 9.57 9.85
C PRO A 150 16.61 10.37 10.57
N THR A 151 15.43 10.43 9.95
CA THR A 151 14.22 10.97 10.59
C THR A 151 13.32 9.83 11.07
N ALA A 152 13.25 8.75 10.29
CA ALA A 152 12.46 7.59 10.63
C ALA A 152 13.00 6.30 10.00
N LEU A 153 12.54 5.17 10.52
CA LEU A 153 12.71 3.84 9.94
C LEU A 153 11.34 3.26 9.62
N LEU A 154 11.26 2.50 8.52
CA LEU A 154 10.04 1.89 8.03
C LEU A 154 10.33 0.45 7.61
N ALA A 155 9.76 -0.52 8.31
CA ALA A 155 9.78 -1.92 7.91
C ALA A 155 8.52 -2.28 7.12
N ARG A 156 8.69 -3.07 6.07
CA ARG A 156 7.61 -3.54 5.20
C ARG A 156 7.82 -5.03 4.86
N PRO A 157 6.76 -5.80 4.62
CA PRO A 157 6.91 -7.14 4.07
C PRO A 157 7.51 -7.08 2.65
N SER A 158 8.44 -7.97 2.34
CA SER A 158 9.01 -8.12 1.00
C SER A 158 8.14 -9.08 0.18
N GLY A 159 7.54 -8.57 -0.89
CA GLY A 159 6.67 -9.35 -1.79
C GLY A 159 5.20 -9.43 -1.38
N ARG A 160 4.49 -10.47 -1.85
CA ARG A 160 3.04 -10.67 -1.67
C ARG A 160 2.71 -11.58 -0.47
N GLN A 161 3.47 -11.49 0.62
CA GLN A 161 3.16 -12.27 1.82
C GLN A 161 1.89 -11.70 2.46
N SER A 162 0.92 -12.58 2.77
CA SER A 162 -0.28 -12.19 3.51
C SER A 162 0.10 -11.93 4.97
N LEU A 163 -0.16 -10.72 5.45
CA LEU A 163 -0.08 -10.41 6.88
C LEU A 163 -1.00 -11.36 7.64
N LYS A 164 -0.41 -12.26 8.42
CA LYS A 164 -1.13 -13.07 9.41
C LYS A 164 -0.64 -12.66 10.78
N CYS A 165 -1.00 -11.46 11.19
CA CYS A 165 -0.63 -10.95 12.51
C CYS A 165 -1.69 -11.36 13.54
N ASP A 166 -1.29 -12.16 14.52
CA ASP A 166 -1.96 -12.19 15.83
C ASP A 166 -1.18 -11.25 16.76
N LEU A 167 -1.75 -10.07 17.03
CA LEU A 167 -1.14 -9.07 17.91
C LEU A 167 -0.98 -9.59 19.35
N THR A 168 -1.78 -10.58 19.75
CA THR A 168 -1.66 -11.25 21.05
C THR A 168 -0.34 -12.00 21.12
N THR A 169 -0.02 -12.77 20.08
CA THR A 169 1.23 -13.52 19.96
C THR A 169 2.44 -12.60 19.91
N LEU A 170 2.31 -11.45 19.23
CA LEU A 170 3.37 -10.43 19.21
C LEU A 170 3.67 -9.91 20.61
N SER A 171 2.63 -9.51 21.36
CA SER A 171 2.74 -9.02 22.73
C SER A 171 3.35 -10.07 23.66
N GLU A 172 2.89 -11.32 23.60
CA GLU A 172 3.41 -12.42 24.42
C GLU A 172 4.87 -12.79 24.09
N THR A 173 5.23 -12.80 22.80
CA THR A 173 6.55 -13.24 22.34
C THR A 173 7.63 -12.19 22.57
N LEU A 174 7.30 -10.91 22.34
CA LEU A 174 8.25 -9.81 22.47
C LEU A 174 8.18 -9.12 23.83
N GLY A 175 7.14 -9.40 24.63
CA GLY A 175 6.90 -8.68 25.88
C GLY A 175 6.57 -7.20 25.65
N CYS A 176 5.94 -6.87 24.51
CA CYS A 176 5.56 -5.51 24.17
C CYS A 176 4.10 -5.21 24.54
N GLU A 177 3.80 -3.93 24.74
CA GLU A 177 2.43 -3.43 24.86
C GLU A 177 1.90 -3.08 23.48
N VAL A 178 0.65 -3.44 23.19
CA VAL A 178 -0.01 -3.10 21.93
C VAL A 178 -1.30 -2.35 22.26
N GLU A 179 -1.39 -1.10 21.81
CA GLU A 179 -2.53 -0.21 22.02
C GLU A 179 -3.27 0.05 20.70
N GLY A 180 -4.59 0.28 20.80
CA GLY A 180 -5.47 0.56 19.66
C GLY A 180 -6.60 -0.47 19.51
N ASP A 181 -7.76 0.03 19.09
CA ASP A 181 -8.96 -0.79 18.82
C ASP A 181 -9.10 -1.16 17.33
N ALA A 182 -8.50 -0.35 16.45
CA ALA A 182 -8.41 -0.55 15.01
C ALA A 182 -7.16 0.17 14.49
N PHE A 183 -6.74 -0.13 13.25
CA PHE A 183 -5.56 0.50 12.65
C PHE A 183 -5.63 2.05 12.68
N PRO A 184 -4.48 2.72 12.89
CA PRO A 184 -3.16 2.13 13.18
C PRO A 184 -3.04 1.61 14.62
N TYR A 185 -2.19 0.60 14.84
CA TYR A 185 -1.86 0.10 16.18
C TYR A 185 -0.54 0.68 16.67
N GLU A 186 -0.47 0.96 17.97
CA GLU A 186 0.73 1.41 18.65
C GLU A 186 1.39 0.23 19.35
N ILE A 187 2.68 0.01 19.11
CA ILE A 187 3.47 -1.05 19.73
C ILE A 187 4.58 -0.39 20.54
N VAL A 188 4.54 -0.55 21.86
CA VAL A 188 5.54 -0.02 22.78
C VAL A 188 6.49 -1.14 23.18
N LEU A 189 7.76 -1.00 22.82
CA LEU A 189 8.81 -1.97 23.12
C LEU A 189 10.10 -1.23 23.52
N ASP A 190 10.62 -1.54 24.70
CA ASP A 190 11.85 -0.93 25.26
C ASP A 190 11.84 0.61 25.19
N GLU A 191 10.76 1.25 25.64
CA GLU A 191 10.55 2.72 25.64
C GLU A 191 10.43 3.37 24.25
N HIS A 192 10.44 2.57 23.17
CA HIS A 192 10.22 3.05 21.81
C HIS A 192 8.81 2.77 21.32
N LEU A 193 8.22 3.76 20.66
CA LEU A 193 6.90 3.66 20.03
C LEU A 193 7.04 3.31 18.55
N PHE A 194 6.47 2.19 18.17
CA PHE A 194 6.32 1.75 16.78
C PHE A 194 4.85 1.84 16.38
N VAL A 195 4.59 2.22 15.13
CA VAL A 195 3.23 2.32 14.58
C VAL A 195 3.07 1.28 13.49
N LEU A 196 2.12 0.37 13.67
CA LEU A 196 1.73 -0.63 12.68
C LEU A 196 0.50 -0.12 11.91
N ASP A 197 0.66 0.08 10.60
CA ASP A 197 -0.39 0.58 9.71
C ASP A 197 -1.22 -0.55 9.07
N ASP A 198 -2.32 -0.17 8.39
CA ASP A 198 -3.27 -1.10 7.78
C ASP A 198 -2.68 -1.92 6.61
N ASP A 199 -1.67 -1.39 5.95
CA ASP A 199 -0.88 -2.08 4.92
C ASP A 199 0.21 -3.00 5.50
N GLY A 200 0.23 -3.11 6.83
CA GLY A 200 1.14 -3.95 7.61
C GLY A 200 2.53 -3.37 7.75
N SER A 201 2.79 -2.15 7.30
CA SER A 201 4.09 -1.51 7.52
C SER A 201 4.26 -1.07 8.98
N VAL A 202 5.49 -1.13 9.48
CA VAL A 202 5.84 -0.68 10.83
C VAL A 202 6.78 0.50 10.74
N PHE A 203 6.39 1.60 11.36
CA PHE A 203 7.10 2.87 11.33
C PHE A 203 7.59 3.27 12.73
N VAL A 204 8.77 3.87 12.80
CA VAL A 204 9.32 4.47 14.03
C VAL A 204 10.10 5.74 13.72
N LEU A 205 9.86 6.79 14.51
CA LEU A 205 10.64 8.03 14.45
C LEU A 205 11.98 7.82 15.15
N VAL A 206 13.05 8.24 14.48
CA VAL A 206 14.42 8.21 15.03
C VAL A 206 15.09 9.58 14.94
N GLU A 207 14.31 10.62 14.62
CA GLU A 207 14.80 12.00 14.54
C GLU A 207 15.38 12.45 15.88
N GLY A 208 16.59 12.99 15.85
CA GLY A 208 17.28 13.48 17.05
C GLY A 208 17.89 12.39 17.94
N LEU A 209 17.73 11.10 17.61
CA LEU A 209 18.40 10.02 18.34
C LEU A 209 19.88 9.92 17.97
N PRO A 210 20.77 9.60 18.93
CA PRO A 210 22.17 9.32 18.64
C PRO A 210 22.33 8.00 17.85
N GLU A 211 23.39 7.87 17.05
CA GLU A 211 23.58 6.72 16.14
C GLU A 211 23.45 5.36 16.82
N ARG A 212 23.95 5.22 18.05
CA ARG A 212 23.82 3.98 18.84
C ARG A 212 22.38 3.60 19.14
N GLU A 213 21.53 4.58 19.43
CA GLU A 213 20.10 4.37 19.68
C GLU A 213 19.39 4.02 18.36
N VAL A 214 19.78 4.63 17.24
CA VAL A 214 19.25 4.26 15.92
C VAL A 214 19.53 2.78 15.60
N GLU A 215 20.72 2.27 15.93
CA GLU A 215 21.05 0.85 15.79
C GLU A 215 20.21 -0.06 16.72
N VAL A 216 19.91 0.39 17.94
CA VAL A 216 19.02 -0.33 18.86
C VAL A 216 17.60 -0.39 18.28
N VAL A 217 17.03 0.77 17.92
CA VAL A 217 15.69 0.86 17.32
C VAL A 217 15.59 0.04 16.03
N THR A 218 16.64 0.03 15.20
CA THR A 218 16.69 -0.80 13.99
C THR A 218 16.56 -2.29 14.32
N ARG A 219 17.25 -2.77 15.36
CA ARG A 219 17.15 -4.18 15.79
C ARG A 219 15.79 -4.51 16.40
N LEU A 220 15.18 -3.58 17.13
CA LEU A 220 13.83 -3.75 17.66
C LEU A 220 12.80 -3.81 16.54
N LEU A 221 12.91 -2.91 15.56
CA LEU A 221 12.07 -2.92 14.35
C LEU A 221 12.19 -4.24 13.58
N GLN A 222 13.42 -4.79 13.46
CA GLN A 222 13.65 -6.11 12.86
C GLN A 222 12.96 -7.23 13.64
N ARG A 223 13.02 -7.20 14.98
CA ARG A 223 12.35 -8.20 15.83
C ARG A 223 10.84 -8.15 15.66
N ILE A 224 10.24 -6.95 15.65
CA ILE A 224 8.80 -6.77 15.42
C ILE A 224 8.45 -7.30 14.02
N ALA A 225 9.15 -6.83 12.98
CA ALA A 225 8.90 -7.25 11.61
C ALA A 225 9.02 -8.77 11.42
N GLY A 226 10.02 -9.43 12.02
CA GLY A 226 10.20 -10.87 11.92
C GLY A 226 9.12 -11.72 12.62
N GLN A 227 8.33 -11.12 13.51
CA GLN A 227 7.14 -11.77 14.08
C GLN A 227 5.88 -11.48 13.25
N LEU A 228 5.82 -10.32 12.60
CA LEU A 228 4.68 -9.91 11.76
C LEU A 228 4.69 -10.58 10.38
N TYR A 229 5.87 -10.79 9.81
CA TYR A 229 6.08 -11.38 8.49
C TYR A 229 6.98 -12.64 8.62
N PRO A 230 6.44 -13.76 9.12
CA PRO A 230 7.20 -15.01 9.29
C PRO A 230 7.58 -15.69 7.97
#